data_AF-A0A661RLW4-F1
#
_entry.id   AF-A0A661RLW4-F1
#
_cell.length_a   1.000
_cell.length_b   1.000
_cell.length_c   1.000
_cell.angle_alpha   90.00
_cell.angle_beta   90.00
_cell.angle_gamma   90.00
#
_symmetry.space_group_name_H-M   'P 1'
#
loop_
_entity.id
_entity.type
_entity.pdbx_description
1 polymer ?
#
loop_
_entity_poly.entity_id
_entity_poly.type
_entity_poly.pdbx_seq_one_letter_code
_entity_poly.pdbx_strand_id
1 'polypeptide(L)'
;MNNLQALMDGMAANWQKERAETQMTLGTFMARLLELPHDLKIGNLINPHSYRGYYCDLAFEAGPGEVTVLETHKLCQSCMGKIFTGYKGGEFMMGEATPIWFAEYGSCGTRIVAIKDNGVLETKEDEPEDFE
;
A
#
# COMPACT_ATOMS: atom_id res chain seq x y z
N MET A 1 -12.10 -15.63 22.57
CA MET A 1 -11.07 -15.62 21.50
C MET A 1 -10.48 -17.02 21.41
N ASN A 2 -10.45 -17.60 20.22
CA ASN A 2 -9.88 -18.94 20.01
C ASN A 2 -8.36 -18.79 19.81
N ASN A 3 -7.54 -19.58 20.51
CA ASN A 3 -6.06 -19.51 20.42
C ASN A 3 -5.53 -19.65 18.99
N LEU A 4 -6.27 -20.36 18.12
CA LEU A 4 -5.94 -20.51 16.69
C LEU A 4 -6.11 -19.19 15.91
N GLN A 5 -7.13 -18.38 16.23
CA GLN A 5 -7.35 -17.09 15.58
C GLN A 5 -6.23 -16.12 15.94
N ALA A 6 -5.86 -16.04 17.23
CA ALA A 6 -4.76 -15.18 17.68
C ALA A 6 -3.42 -15.56 17.04
N LEU A 7 -3.16 -16.86 16.83
CA LEU A 7 -1.98 -17.34 16.12
C LEU A 7 -2.00 -16.91 14.64
N MET A 8 -3.14 -17.06 13.96
CA MET A 8 -3.30 -16.62 12.57
C MET A 8 -3.14 -15.11 12.41
N ASP A 9 -3.72 -14.33 13.31
CA ASP A 9 -3.60 -12.86 13.31
C ASP A 9 -2.13 -12.45 13.56
N GLY A 10 -1.43 -13.14 14.47
CA GLY A 10 -0.01 -12.93 14.73
C GLY A 10 0.88 -13.26 13.53
N MET A 11 0.60 -14.36 12.81
CA MET A 11 1.32 -14.71 11.58
C MET A 11 1.06 -13.70 10.46
N ALA A 12 -0.19 -13.27 10.29
CA ALA A 12 -0.55 -12.25 9.30
C ALA A 12 0.16 -10.91 9.57
N ALA A 13 0.27 -10.50 10.83
CA ALA A 13 1.02 -9.32 11.23
C ALA A 13 2.53 -9.46 10.97
N ASN A 14 3.10 -10.65 11.20
CA ASN A 14 4.51 -10.91 10.92
C ASN A 14 4.80 -10.86 9.42
N TRP A 15 3.97 -11.50 8.59
CA TRP A 15 4.11 -11.44 7.13
C TRP A 15 3.93 -10.03 6.57
N GLN A 16 3.03 -9.24 7.15
CA GLN A 16 2.90 -7.83 6.79
C GLN A 16 4.18 -7.05 7.10
N LYS A 17 4.79 -7.31 8.25
CA LYS A 17 6.06 -6.69 8.64
C LYS A 17 7.19 -7.06 7.69
N GLU A 18 7.32 -8.33 7.31
CA GLU A 18 8.31 -8.78 6.33
C GLU A 18 8.16 -8.04 4.99
N ARG A 19 6.94 -7.86 4.49
CA ARG A 19 6.71 -7.05 3.28
C ARG A 19 7.10 -5.59 3.48
N ALA A 20 6.76 -4.99 4.63
CA ALA A 20 7.14 -3.62 4.97
C ALA A 20 8.66 -3.38 5.02
N GLU A 21 9.49 -4.42 5.13
CA GLU A 21 10.95 -4.31 5.05
C GLU A 21 11.47 -4.14 3.61
N THR A 22 10.68 -4.53 2.61
CA THR A 22 11.11 -4.55 1.20
C THR A 22 10.35 -3.58 0.28
N GLN A 23 9.30 -2.92 0.79
CA GLN A 23 8.49 -1.95 0.05
C GLN A 23 8.04 -0.79 0.94
N MET A 24 7.48 0.26 0.33
CA MET A 24 6.89 1.36 1.09
C MET A 24 5.63 0.90 1.82
N THR A 25 5.39 1.54 2.96
CA THR A 25 4.14 1.44 3.71
C THR A 25 3.34 2.73 3.55
N LEU A 26 2.08 2.72 3.94
CA LEU A 26 1.24 3.92 3.94
C LEU A 26 1.90 5.05 4.75
N GLY A 27 2.47 4.73 5.91
CA GLY A 27 3.17 5.68 6.76
C GLY A 27 4.46 6.21 6.13
N THR A 28 5.33 5.32 5.64
CA THR A 28 6.61 5.76 5.04
C THR A 28 6.40 6.51 3.71
N PHE A 29 5.36 6.16 2.94
CA PHE A 29 4.98 6.89 1.73
C PHE A 29 4.45 8.28 2.05
N MET A 30 3.56 8.42 3.04
CA MET A 30 3.08 9.72 3.49
C MET A 30 4.22 10.61 4.00
N ALA A 31 5.11 10.07 4.83
CA ALA A 31 6.27 10.80 5.34
C ALA A 31 7.15 11.29 4.18
N ARG A 32 7.41 10.42 3.20
CA ARG A 32 8.20 10.75 2.03
C ARG A 32 7.55 11.81 1.13
N LEU A 33 6.23 11.78 0.96
CA LEU A 33 5.49 12.81 0.21
C LEU A 33 5.62 14.20 0.86
N LEU A 34 5.71 14.29 2.19
CA LEU A 34 5.89 15.56 2.90
C LEU A 34 7.29 16.18 2.71
N GLU A 35 8.26 15.40 2.27
CA GLU A 35 9.62 15.89 1.95
C GLU A 35 9.72 16.48 0.54
N LEU A 36 8.76 16.13 -0.34
CA LEU A 36 8.74 16.59 -1.73
C LEU A 36 8.02 17.94 -1.86
N PRO A 37 8.32 18.74 -2.91
CA PRO A 37 7.56 19.94 -3.21
C PRO A 37 6.07 19.61 -3.39
N HIS A 38 5.20 20.30 -2.65
CA HIS A 38 3.77 19.98 -2.59
C HIS A 38 3.04 20.10 -3.94
N ASP A 39 3.55 20.93 -4.85
CA ASP A 39 3.03 21.18 -6.20
C ASP A 39 3.67 20.29 -7.28
N LEU A 40 4.70 19.51 -6.92
CA LEU A 40 5.29 18.51 -7.81
C LEU A 40 4.21 17.55 -8.32
N LYS A 41 4.25 17.29 -9.62
CA LYS A 41 3.32 16.37 -10.29
C LYS A 41 3.85 14.95 -10.24
N ILE A 42 2.96 14.02 -9.90
CA ILE A 42 3.23 12.59 -9.84
C ILE A 42 2.12 11.83 -10.55
N GLY A 43 2.37 10.57 -10.89
CA GLY A 43 1.34 9.69 -11.47
C GLY A 43 0.08 9.65 -10.59
N ASN A 44 -1.08 9.80 -11.21
CA ASN A 44 -2.35 9.89 -10.49
C ASN A 44 -2.70 8.54 -9.84
N LEU A 45 -2.68 8.47 -8.51
CA LEU A 45 -3.15 7.30 -7.75
C LEU A 45 -4.61 7.50 -7.39
N ILE A 46 -5.46 6.52 -7.68
CA ILE A 46 -6.90 6.58 -7.41
C ILE A 46 -7.40 5.28 -6.78
N ASN A 47 -8.68 5.27 -6.38
CA ASN A 47 -9.43 4.10 -5.94
C ASN A 47 -8.69 3.22 -4.92
N PRO A 48 -8.37 3.74 -3.73
CA PRO A 48 -7.76 2.92 -2.68
C PRO A 48 -8.64 1.71 -2.36
N HIS A 49 -8.05 0.53 -2.32
CA HIS A 49 -8.77 -0.71 -2.00
C HIS A 49 -7.88 -1.74 -1.28
N SER A 50 -8.51 -2.73 -0.64
CA SER A 50 -7.79 -3.88 -0.09
C SER A 50 -7.07 -4.63 -1.21
N TYR A 51 -5.77 -4.89 -1.05
CA TYR A 51 -4.97 -5.54 -2.09
C TYR A 51 -5.36 -7.02 -2.24
N ARG A 52 -5.52 -7.49 -3.49
CA ARG A 52 -6.00 -8.85 -3.75
C ARG A 52 -5.06 -9.94 -3.24
N GLY A 53 -3.75 -9.71 -3.33
CA GLY A 53 -2.73 -10.66 -2.88
C GLY A 53 -2.71 -10.80 -1.35
N TYR A 54 -2.83 -9.67 -0.65
CA TYR A 54 -2.81 -9.59 0.81
C TYR A 54 -3.88 -8.62 1.28
N TYR A 55 -5.03 -9.11 1.78
CA TYR A 55 -6.18 -8.24 2.08
C TYR A 55 -5.92 -7.20 3.18
N CYS A 56 -4.92 -7.44 4.04
CA CYS A 56 -4.47 -6.50 5.06
C CYS A 56 -3.59 -5.37 4.51
N ASP A 57 -3.25 -5.38 3.22
CA ASP A 57 -2.46 -4.37 2.54
C ASP A 57 -3.34 -3.45 1.69
N LEU A 58 -2.79 -2.29 1.33
CA LEU A 58 -3.51 -1.25 0.58
C LEU A 58 -2.99 -1.18 -0.86
N ALA A 59 -3.90 -1.13 -1.82
CA ALA A 59 -3.58 -0.93 -3.22
C ALA A 59 -4.24 0.34 -3.77
N PHE A 60 -3.59 0.92 -4.78
CA PHE A 60 -4.09 2.05 -5.57
C PHE A 60 -4.09 1.68 -7.05
N GLU A 61 -5.07 2.20 -7.76
CA GLU A 61 -5.20 2.05 -9.22
C GLU A 61 -4.56 3.23 -9.95
N ALA A 62 -4.27 3.01 -11.24
CA ALA A 62 -3.76 4.04 -12.14
C ALA A 62 -4.89 4.99 -12.58
N GLY A 63 -4.82 6.24 -12.15
CA GLY A 63 -5.69 7.29 -12.65
C GLY A 63 -5.16 7.94 -13.93
N PRO A 64 -6.02 8.60 -14.71
CA PRO A 64 -5.57 9.39 -15.85
C PRO A 64 -4.77 10.62 -15.39
N GLY A 65 -3.72 10.94 -16.13
CA GLY A 65 -2.92 12.15 -15.94
C GLY A 65 -2.05 12.15 -14.69
N GLU A 66 -1.77 13.36 -14.19
CA GLU A 66 -0.92 13.59 -13.03
C GLU A 66 -1.67 14.38 -11.96
N VAL A 67 -1.28 14.14 -10.71
CA VAL A 67 -1.84 14.77 -9.53
C VAL A 67 -0.70 15.37 -8.70
N THR A 68 -0.98 16.36 -7.85
CA THR A 68 0.06 16.93 -7.00
C THR A 68 0.44 15.99 -5.85
N VAL A 69 1.69 16.09 -5.39
CA VAL A 69 2.15 15.44 -4.15
C VAL A 69 1.19 15.69 -2.98
N LEU A 70 0.69 16.93 -2.83
CA LEU A 70 -0.24 17.28 -1.76
C LEU A 70 -1.58 16.54 -1.86
N GLU A 71 -2.11 16.39 -3.06
CA GLU A 71 -3.35 15.65 -3.31
C GLU A 71 -3.16 14.15 -3.05
N THR A 72 -2.03 13.56 -3.49
CA THR A 72 -1.71 12.16 -3.17
C THR A 72 -1.54 11.95 -1.67
N HIS A 73 -0.89 12.88 -0.96
CA HIS A 73 -0.77 12.81 0.49
C HIS A 73 -2.14 12.84 1.17
N LYS A 74 -3.07 13.70 0.71
CA LYS A 74 -4.45 13.75 1.22
C LYS A 74 -5.20 12.45 0.95
N LEU A 75 -5.01 11.83 -0.21
CA LEU A 75 -5.58 10.51 -0.51
C LEU A 75 -5.08 9.46 0.49
N CYS A 76 -3.76 9.39 0.71
CA CYS A 76 -3.16 8.46 1.66
C CYS A 76 -3.65 8.72 3.10
N GLN A 77 -3.70 9.98 3.52
CA GLN A 77 -4.25 10.36 4.82
C GLN A 77 -5.71 9.94 4.98
N SER A 78 -6.49 10.02 3.89
CA SER A 78 -7.88 9.55 3.91
C SER A 78 -8.01 8.04 4.08
N CYS A 79 -6.96 7.25 3.85
CA CYS A 79 -6.93 5.80 4.06
C CYS A 79 -6.49 5.42 5.47
N MET A 80 -5.76 6.29 6.17
CA MET A 80 -5.22 6.04 7.50
C MET A 80 -6.32 5.76 8.52
N GLY A 81 -6.23 4.61 9.21
CA GLY A 81 -7.21 4.12 10.18
C GLY A 81 -8.53 3.65 9.58
N LYS A 82 -8.69 3.65 8.24
CA LYS A 82 -9.93 3.18 7.60
C LYS A 82 -9.93 1.67 7.46
N ILE A 83 -11.15 1.11 7.52
CA ILE A 83 -11.43 -0.29 7.26
C ILE A 83 -11.80 -0.44 5.78
N PHE A 84 -11.17 -1.40 5.11
CA PHE A 84 -11.50 -1.83 3.75
C PHE A 84 -11.95 -3.27 3.75
N THR A 85 -12.91 -3.58 2.87
CA THR A 85 -13.40 -4.95 2.69
C THR A 85 -12.52 -5.69 1.69
N GLY A 86 -12.05 -6.88 2.07
CA GLY A 86 -11.26 -7.74 1.18
C GLY A 86 -12.10 -8.29 0.02
N TYR A 87 -11.46 -8.66 -1.09
CA TYR A 87 -12.15 -9.16 -2.29
C TYR A 87 -13.03 -10.39 -2.01
N LYS A 88 -12.61 -11.28 -1.10
CA LYS A 88 -13.39 -12.44 -0.64
C LYS A 88 -14.11 -12.20 0.70
N GLY A 89 -14.27 -10.94 1.10
CA GLY A 89 -14.79 -10.54 2.41
C GLY A 89 -13.70 -10.36 3.47
N GLY A 90 -14.13 -10.06 4.69
CA GLY A 90 -13.28 -9.64 5.81
C GLY A 90 -13.10 -8.13 5.86
N GLU A 91 -12.75 -7.63 7.05
CA GLU A 91 -12.53 -6.21 7.33
C GLU A 91 -11.08 -5.99 7.76
N PHE A 92 -10.39 -5.10 7.07
CA PHE A 92 -8.96 -4.87 7.26
C PHE A 92 -8.71 -3.38 7.48
N MET A 93 -8.17 -3.03 8.64
CA MET A 93 -7.81 -1.65 8.97
C MET A 93 -6.44 -1.31 8.39
N MET A 94 -6.36 -0.20 7.67
CA MET A 94 -5.13 0.31 7.08
C MET A 94 -4.46 1.28 8.07
N GLY A 95 -3.20 1.03 8.40
CA GLY A 95 -2.41 1.83 9.34
C GLY A 95 -1.06 2.21 8.75
N GLU A 96 -0.20 2.81 9.57
CA GLU A 96 1.12 3.28 9.12
C GLU A 96 1.99 2.16 8.56
N ALA A 97 1.95 0.97 9.17
CA ALA A 97 2.74 -0.18 8.75
C ALA A 97 2.16 -0.95 7.54
N THR A 98 1.02 -0.54 7.00
CA THR A 98 0.34 -1.21 5.89
C THR A 98 1.16 -1.05 4.61
N PRO A 99 1.67 -2.14 4.00
CA PRO A 99 2.36 -2.10 2.71
C PRO A 99 1.45 -1.58 1.59
N ILE A 100 2.03 -0.84 0.64
CA ILE A 100 1.29 -0.23 -0.48
C ILE A 100 1.64 -0.85 -1.83
N TRP A 101 0.62 -0.97 -2.68
CA TRP A 101 0.65 -1.69 -3.95
C TRP A 101 0.05 -0.86 -5.08
N PHE A 102 0.51 -1.13 -6.30
CA PHE A 102 -0.10 -0.65 -7.53
C PHE A 102 -0.80 -1.82 -8.23
N ALA A 103 -2.13 -1.83 -8.22
CA ALA A 103 -2.95 -2.91 -8.74
C ALA A 103 -4.39 -2.45 -9.00
N GLU A 104 -5.04 -3.08 -9.98
CA GLU A 104 -6.48 -2.94 -10.21
C GLU A 104 -7.29 -3.74 -9.18
N TYR A 105 -8.51 -3.28 -8.85
CA TYR A 105 -9.36 -4.01 -7.92
C TYR A 105 -9.58 -5.47 -8.34
N GLY A 106 -9.34 -6.38 -7.40
CA GLY A 106 -9.47 -7.82 -7.63
C GLY A 106 -8.29 -8.46 -8.37
N SER A 107 -7.22 -7.71 -8.68
CA SER A 107 -6.02 -8.22 -9.35
C SER A 107 -4.78 -8.12 -8.46
N CYS A 108 -3.79 -8.98 -8.71
CA CYS A 108 -2.44 -8.81 -8.16
C CYS A 108 -1.67 -7.78 -8.99
N GLY A 109 -0.67 -7.14 -8.39
CA GLY A 109 0.08 -6.08 -9.05
C GLY A 109 1.50 -5.93 -8.49
N THR A 110 2.05 -4.73 -8.62
CA THR A 110 3.45 -4.46 -8.26
C THR A 110 3.54 -3.74 -6.93
N ARG A 111 4.59 -4.04 -6.14
CA ARG A 111 4.87 -3.35 -4.89
C ARG A 111 5.45 -1.96 -5.20
N ILE A 112 5.02 -0.94 -4.45
CA ILE A 112 5.61 0.40 -4.53
C ILE A 112 6.80 0.44 -3.59
N VAL A 113 8.02 0.58 -4.12
CA VAL A 113 9.26 0.47 -3.34
C VAL A 113 9.87 1.83 -2.99
N ALA A 114 9.64 2.86 -3.81
CA ALA A 114 10.11 4.20 -3.53
C ALA A 114 9.31 5.25 -4.34
N ILE A 115 9.48 6.52 -3.95
CA ILE A 115 9.19 7.68 -4.81
C ILE A 115 10.44 8.57 -4.87
N LYS A 116 10.88 8.85 -6.10
CA LYS A 116 12.06 9.68 -6.39
C LYS A 116 11.78 11.16 -6.16
N ASP A 117 12.84 11.94 -6.06
CA ASP A 117 12.76 13.42 -5.94
C ASP A 117 12.03 14.09 -7.12
N ASN A 118 11.99 13.43 -8.28
CA ASN A 118 11.27 13.90 -9.45
C ASN A 118 9.81 13.41 -9.53
N GLY A 119 9.30 12.76 -8.48
CA GLY A 119 7.90 12.32 -8.41
C GLY A 119 7.61 10.97 -9.07
N VAL A 120 8.60 10.32 -9.68
CA VAL A 120 8.44 9.00 -10.29
C VAL A 120 8.38 7.93 -9.21
N LEU A 121 7.31 7.13 -9.22
CA LEU A 121 7.16 5.93 -8.41
C LEU A 121 8.06 4.82 -8.94
N GLU A 122 8.82 4.19 -8.06
CA GLU A 122 9.50 2.93 -8.36
C GLU A 122 8.63 1.77 -7.89
N THR A 123 8.42 0.82 -8.80
CA THR A 123 7.68 -0.41 -8.51
C THR A 123 8.53 -1.63 -8.84
N LYS A 124 8.22 -2.75 -8.19
CA LYS A 124 8.81 -4.06 -8.47
C LYS A 124 7.73 -5.13 -8.51
N GLU A 125 7.96 -6.18 -9.27
CA GLU A 125 7.11 -7.37 -9.21
C GLU A 125 7.20 -8.03 -7.82
N ASP A 126 6.14 -8.75 -7.48
CA ASP A 126 6.10 -9.64 -6.32
C ASP A 126 6.80 -10.96 -6.73
N GLU A 127 8.12 -10.90 -6.88
CA GLU A 127 8.92 -12.08 -7.16
C GLU A 127 8.92 -12.98 -5.91
N PRO A 128 8.59 -14.27 -6.03
CA PRO A 128 8.84 -15.20 -4.95
C PRO A 128 10.35 -15.22 -4.71
N GLU A 129 10.78 -15.00 -3.46
CA GLU A 129 12.18 -15.24 -3.10
C GLU A 129 12.55 -16.65 -3.54
N ASP A 130 13.50 -16.76 -4.45
CA ASP A 130 14.05 -18.05 -4.86
C ASP A 130 14.50 -18.77 -3.60
N PHE A 131 13.82 -19.86 -3.26
CA PHE A 131 14.27 -20.78 -2.24
C PHE A 131 15.51 -21.50 -2.78
N GLU A 132 16.71 -20.95 -2.55
CA GLU A 132 17.99 -21.64 -2.72
C GLU A 132 18.18 -22.75 -1.66
#